data_AF-A0A535DUJ7-F1
#
_entry.id   AF-A0A535DUJ7-F1
#
_cell.length_a   1.000
_cell.length_b   1.000
_cell.length_c   1.000
_cell.angle_alpha   90.00
_cell.angle_beta   90.00
_cell.angle_gamma   90.00
#
_symmetry.space_group_name_H-M   'P 1'
#
loop_
_entity.id
_entity.type
_entity.pdbx_description
1 polymer ?
#
loop_
_entity_poly.entity_id
_entity_poly.type
_entity_poly.pdbx_seq_one_letter_code
_entity_poly.pdbx_strand_id
1 'polypeptide(L)'
;MPTLPLTSRQFVLGYVRGLSAIIPRAQRFEAKLVSSTDVPPTLSAPRGRQFWVVAVSGDVNCDFCIIPPPQPLHSALFWFDARTGAVLASGQGPAYWPDGFDALPDRSLAPGSWTQIGSVLSVSAGVLEFQEVGSADRLRLRPDENTAYTWTAGVAGGNVVTIDELGPRWNTLVNVTFDPLTQADGTHRLETLITGWNTR
;
A
#
# COMPACT_ATOMS: atom_id res chain seq x y z
N MET A 1 21.03 -12.58 -16.06
CA MET A 1 20.54 -11.33 -16.66
C MET A 1 20.18 -10.38 -15.52
N PRO A 2 20.54 -9.09 -15.55
CA PRO A 2 20.06 -8.15 -14.55
C PRO A 2 18.55 -8.02 -14.72
N THR A 3 17.79 -8.40 -13.70
CA THR A 3 16.37 -8.07 -13.61
C THR A 3 16.28 -6.56 -13.50
N LEU A 4 15.64 -5.91 -14.49
CA LEU A 4 15.35 -4.48 -14.37
C LEU A 4 14.57 -4.25 -13.07
N PRO A 5 14.91 -3.19 -12.31
CA PRO A 5 14.20 -2.88 -11.07
C PRO A 5 12.73 -2.64 -11.38
N LEU A 6 11.85 -3.13 -10.51
CA LEU A 6 10.43 -2.86 -10.59
C LEU A 6 10.16 -1.40 -10.21
N THR A 7 9.12 -0.83 -10.78
CA THR A 7 8.53 0.44 -10.34
C THR A 7 8.18 0.37 -8.85
N SER A 8 8.47 1.44 -8.11
CA SER A 8 8.20 1.53 -6.68
C SER A 8 6.71 1.53 -6.34
N ARG A 9 6.37 0.89 -5.22
CA ARG A 9 5.03 1.04 -4.63
C ARG A 9 4.70 2.52 -4.40
N GLN A 10 5.67 3.31 -3.93
CA GLN A 10 5.46 4.75 -3.73
C GLN A 10 5.21 5.51 -5.04
N PHE A 11 5.83 5.11 -6.15
CA PHE A 11 5.55 5.73 -7.44
C PHE A 11 4.09 5.54 -7.85
N VAL A 12 3.56 4.31 -7.78
CA VAL A 12 2.17 4.04 -8.19
C VAL A 12 1.16 4.67 -7.22
N LEU A 13 1.46 4.68 -5.92
CA LEU A 13 0.63 5.39 -4.93
C LEU A 13 0.64 6.90 -5.17
N GLY A 14 1.81 7.49 -5.42
CA GLY A 14 1.97 8.91 -5.74
C GLY A 14 1.27 9.30 -7.04
N TYR A 15 1.35 8.45 -8.07
CA TYR A 15 0.63 8.65 -9.33
C TYR A 15 -0.88 8.74 -9.08
N VAL A 16 -1.47 7.75 -8.40
CA VAL A 16 -2.91 7.72 -8.15
C VAL A 16 -3.36 8.88 -7.25
N ARG A 17 -2.57 9.24 -6.22
CA ARG A 17 -2.85 10.44 -5.41
C ARG A 17 -2.84 11.73 -6.23
N GLY A 18 -2.01 11.80 -7.26
CA GLY A 18 -1.92 12.95 -8.15
C GLY A 18 -3.15 13.13 -9.07
N LEU A 19 -4.01 12.11 -9.20
CA LEU A 19 -5.20 12.14 -10.05
C LEU A 19 -6.37 12.90 -9.41
N SER A 20 -6.16 14.14 -8.99
CA SER A 20 -7.15 14.93 -8.23
C SER A 20 -8.47 15.19 -8.96
N ALA A 21 -8.48 15.11 -10.29
CA ALA A 21 -9.71 15.19 -11.10
C ALA A 21 -10.58 13.93 -10.97
N ILE A 22 -9.95 12.76 -10.80
CA ILE A 22 -10.61 11.45 -10.68
C ILE A 22 -10.84 11.10 -9.22
N ILE A 23 -9.92 11.48 -8.34
CA ILE A 23 -9.96 11.22 -6.90
C ILE A 23 -9.82 12.56 -6.17
N PRO A 24 -10.89 13.38 -6.12
CA PRO A 24 -10.85 14.65 -5.41
C PRO A 24 -10.50 14.52 -3.94
N ARG A 25 -11.00 13.45 -3.30
CA ARG A 25 -10.73 13.14 -1.89
C ARG A 25 -10.61 11.66 -1.71
N ALA A 26 -9.41 11.20 -1.41
CA ALA A 26 -9.23 9.84 -0.96
C ALA A 26 -9.37 9.75 0.55
N GLN A 27 -10.06 8.70 0.95
CA GLN A 27 -10.15 8.23 2.32
C GLN A 27 -9.12 7.14 2.56
N ARG A 28 -9.05 6.10 1.72
CA ARG A 28 -8.08 4.99 1.85
C ARG A 28 -7.32 4.76 0.55
N PHE A 29 -6.05 4.40 0.67
CA PHE A 29 -5.26 3.83 -0.42
C PHE A 29 -4.66 2.51 0.00
N GLU A 30 -4.45 1.60 -0.93
CA GLU A 30 -3.60 0.44 -0.71
C GLU A 30 -3.04 -0.03 -2.05
N ALA A 31 -1.84 -0.59 -2.04
CA ALA A 31 -1.22 -1.12 -3.25
C ALA A 31 -0.67 -2.51 -2.99
N LYS A 32 -0.98 -3.48 -3.83
CA LYS A 32 -0.47 -4.86 -3.74
C LYS A 32 0.31 -5.22 -5.00
N LEU A 33 1.43 -5.91 -4.84
CA LEU A 33 2.14 -6.48 -5.98
C LEU A 33 1.56 -7.85 -6.27
N VAL A 34 1.04 -8.05 -7.47
CA VAL A 34 0.49 -9.34 -7.90
C VAL A 34 1.23 -9.85 -9.12
N SER A 35 1.09 -11.14 -9.42
CA SER A 35 1.58 -11.70 -10.68
C SER A 35 0.45 -11.92 -11.67
N SER A 36 0.79 -12.18 -12.93
CA SER A 36 -0.16 -12.51 -14.00
C SER A 36 -1.13 -13.65 -13.67
N THR A 37 -0.81 -14.54 -12.72
CA THR A 37 -1.73 -15.63 -12.31
C THR A 37 -2.85 -15.14 -11.40
N ASP A 38 -2.68 -13.96 -10.80
CA ASP A 38 -3.59 -13.37 -9.82
C ASP A 38 -4.44 -12.25 -10.45
N VAL A 39 -4.20 -11.95 -11.73
CA VAL A 39 -4.88 -10.90 -12.50
C VAL A 39 -6.24 -11.41 -12.99
N PRO A 40 -7.33 -10.60 -12.92
CA PRO A 40 -8.61 -10.92 -13.53
C PRO A 40 -8.47 -11.30 -15.01
N PRO A 41 -9.20 -12.33 -15.50
CA PRO A 41 -9.12 -12.76 -16.90
C PRO A 41 -9.44 -11.67 -17.93
N THR A 42 -10.16 -10.62 -17.52
CA THR A 42 -10.53 -9.47 -18.34
C THR A 42 -9.36 -8.57 -18.68
N LEU A 43 -8.28 -8.61 -17.90
CA LEU A 43 -7.04 -7.92 -18.22
C LEU A 43 -6.14 -8.89 -18.98
N SER A 44 -5.92 -8.60 -20.26
CA SER A 44 -4.98 -9.37 -21.08
C SER A 44 -3.55 -9.19 -20.56
N ALA A 45 -3.14 -10.02 -19.61
CA ALA A 45 -1.85 -9.96 -18.94
C ALA A 45 -0.86 -11.00 -19.52
N PRO A 46 0.31 -10.58 -20.02
CA PRO A 46 1.36 -11.52 -20.42
C PRO A 46 1.80 -12.39 -19.24
N ARG A 47 1.92 -13.72 -19.45
CA ARG A 47 2.36 -14.66 -18.41
C ARG A 47 3.74 -14.26 -17.85
N GLY A 48 3.90 -14.38 -16.53
CA GLY A 48 5.15 -14.12 -15.83
C GLY A 48 5.42 -12.64 -15.54
N ARG A 49 4.49 -11.73 -15.90
CA ARG A 49 4.58 -10.33 -15.49
C ARG A 49 4.02 -10.11 -14.09
N GLN A 50 4.51 -9.04 -13.46
CA GLN A 50 4.01 -8.52 -12.19
C GLN A 50 3.29 -7.20 -12.42
N PHE A 51 2.33 -6.92 -11.55
CA PHE A 51 1.47 -5.75 -11.64
C PHE A 51 1.29 -5.14 -10.26
N TRP A 52 1.33 -3.81 -10.20
CA TRP A 52 0.83 -3.10 -9.03
C TRP A 52 -0.67 -2.93 -9.19
N VAL A 53 -1.42 -3.35 -8.18
CA VAL A 53 -2.85 -3.06 -8.08
C VAL A 53 -3.01 -2.02 -6.99
N VAL A 54 -3.54 -0.85 -7.33
CA VAL A 54 -3.79 0.23 -6.38
C VAL A 54 -5.29 0.36 -6.18
N ALA A 55 -5.76 0.12 -4.96
CA ALA A 55 -7.12 0.35 -4.52
C ALA A 55 -7.24 1.70 -3.81
N VAL A 56 -8.37 2.35 -4.04
CA VAL A 56 -8.72 3.63 -3.45
C VAL A 56 -10.15 3.59 -2.97
N SER A 57 -10.43 4.16 -1.81
CA SER A 57 -11.77 4.62 -1.43
C SER A 57 -11.81 6.11 -1.19
N GLY A 58 -12.98 6.71 -1.37
CA GLY A 58 -13.25 8.11 -1.10
C GLY A 58 -14.28 8.70 -2.05
N ASP A 59 -14.17 10.00 -2.32
CA ASP A 59 -14.92 10.64 -3.37
C ASP A 59 -14.23 10.33 -4.70
N VAL A 60 -14.87 9.52 -5.53
CA VAL A 60 -14.37 9.14 -6.85
C VAL A 60 -15.27 9.74 -7.92
N ASN A 61 -14.65 10.40 -8.88
CA ASN A 61 -15.33 10.87 -10.07
C ASN A 61 -15.26 9.80 -11.16
N CYS A 62 -16.32 9.72 -11.96
CA CYS A 62 -16.27 8.93 -13.16
C CYS A 62 -15.37 9.62 -14.17
N ASP A 63 -14.33 8.93 -14.61
CA ASP A 63 -13.52 9.41 -15.73
C ASP A 63 -14.27 9.09 -17.04
N PHE A 64 -14.42 10.07 -17.92
CA PHE A 64 -15.08 9.95 -19.23
C PHE A 64 -16.58 9.59 -19.25
N CYS A 65 -17.32 9.76 -18.15
CA CYS A 65 -18.78 9.59 -18.18
C CYS A 65 -19.47 10.70 -18.97
N ILE A 66 -20.11 10.35 -20.11
CA ILE A 66 -20.99 11.25 -20.87
C ILE A 66 -22.30 11.51 -20.11
N ILE A 67 -22.73 10.53 -19.32
CA ILE A 67 -23.93 10.59 -18.46
C ILE A 67 -23.47 10.41 -17.02
N PRO A 68 -23.94 11.25 -16.07
CA PRO A 68 -23.63 11.06 -14.66
C PRO A 68 -23.97 9.63 -14.23
N PRO A 69 -23.07 8.95 -13.49
CA PRO A 69 -23.37 7.60 -13.02
C PRO A 69 -24.66 7.63 -12.17
N PRO A 70 -25.50 6.58 -12.25
CA PRO A 70 -26.79 6.54 -11.56
C PRO A 70 -26.65 6.51 -10.02
N GLN A 71 -25.43 6.31 -9.53
CA GLN A 71 -25.07 6.29 -8.13
C GLN A 71 -23.67 6.91 -7.95
N PRO A 72 -23.37 7.49 -6.78
CA PRO A 72 -22.04 7.98 -6.47
C PRO A 72 -20.99 6.86 -6.58
N LEU A 73 -19.78 7.22 -7.01
CA LEU A 73 -18.65 6.32 -7.02
C LEU A 73 -17.84 6.55 -5.75
N HIS A 74 -17.53 5.46 -5.06
CA HIS A 74 -16.87 5.48 -3.75
C HIS A 74 -15.49 4.83 -3.77
N SER A 75 -15.15 4.12 -4.84
CA SER A 75 -13.86 3.46 -4.96
C SER A 75 -13.35 3.40 -6.38
N ALA A 76 -12.03 3.22 -6.49
CA ALA A 76 -11.34 3.03 -7.75
C ALA A 76 -10.24 1.98 -7.60
N LEU A 77 -9.98 1.25 -8.68
CA LEU A 77 -8.93 0.24 -8.77
C LEU A 77 -8.09 0.53 -10.01
N PHE A 78 -6.77 0.58 -9.85
CA PHE A 78 -5.82 0.84 -10.93
C PHE A 78 -4.83 -0.31 -11.05
N TRP A 79 -4.54 -0.70 -12.28
CA TRP A 79 -3.58 -1.74 -12.62
C TRP A 79 -2.40 -1.13 -13.34
N PHE A 80 -1.19 -1.29 -12.80
CA PHE A 80 0.04 -0.79 -13.40
C PHE A 80 0.94 -1.96 -13.78
N ASP A 81 1.61 -1.86 -14.92
CA ASP A 81 2.73 -2.75 -15.25
C ASP A 81 3.88 -2.48 -14.27
N ALA A 82 4.26 -3.48 -13.46
CA ALA A 82 5.21 -3.27 -12.38
C ALA A 82 6.65 -2.99 -12.86
N ARG A 83 6.94 -3.15 -14.15
CA ARG A 83 8.28 -2.88 -14.71
C ARG A 83 8.38 -1.47 -15.30
N THR A 84 7.29 -0.97 -15.87
CA THR A 84 7.27 0.31 -16.59
C THR A 84 6.54 1.41 -15.82
N GLY A 85 5.67 1.06 -14.87
CA GLY A 85 4.83 2.01 -14.16
C GLY A 85 3.67 2.55 -15.00
N ALA A 86 3.40 1.98 -16.17
CA ALA A 86 2.30 2.41 -17.03
C ALA A 86 0.96 1.90 -16.48
N VAL A 87 -0.07 2.76 -16.48
CA VAL A 87 -1.46 2.35 -16.20
C VAL A 87 -1.96 1.49 -17.36
N LEU A 88 -2.37 0.26 -17.05
CA LEU A 88 -2.92 -0.70 -18.01
C LEU A 88 -4.43 -0.69 -18.03
N ALA A 89 -5.04 -0.50 -16.86
CA ALA A 89 -6.47 -0.43 -16.70
C ALA A 89 -6.84 0.27 -15.41
N SER A 90 -8.05 0.82 -15.38
CA SER A 90 -8.68 1.32 -14.19
C SER A 90 -10.17 1.02 -14.21
N GLY A 91 -10.77 0.91 -13.03
CA GLY A 91 -12.22 0.83 -12.88
C GLY A 91 -12.66 1.60 -11.65
N GLN A 92 -13.83 2.22 -11.72
CA GLN A 92 -14.50 2.88 -10.61
C GLN A 92 -15.79 2.15 -10.26
N GLY A 93 -16.15 2.17 -8.97
CA GLY A 93 -17.31 1.45 -8.48
C GLY A 93 -18.05 2.19 -7.36
N PRO A 94 -19.32 1.84 -7.15
CA PRO A 94 -20.14 2.36 -6.05
C PRO A 94 -19.81 1.72 -4.70
N ALA A 95 -19.05 0.62 -4.67
CA ALA A 95 -18.63 0.01 -3.42
C ALA A 95 -17.67 0.94 -2.66
N TYR A 96 -17.76 0.97 -1.33
CA TYR A 96 -16.84 1.75 -0.49
C TYR A 96 -15.39 1.28 -0.58
N TRP A 97 -15.15 0.04 -0.97
CA TRP A 97 -13.83 -0.52 -1.22
C TRP A 97 -13.89 -1.40 -2.49
N PRO A 98 -12.87 -1.42 -3.35
CA PRO A 98 -12.93 -2.23 -4.57
C PRO A 98 -13.10 -3.73 -4.25
N ASP A 99 -14.15 -4.33 -4.81
CA ASP A 99 -14.42 -5.75 -4.64
C ASP A 99 -13.23 -6.62 -5.09
N GLY A 100 -12.94 -7.65 -4.31
CA GLY A 100 -11.87 -8.61 -4.61
C GLY A 100 -10.45 -8.12 -4.31
N PHE A 101 -10.22 -6.83 -4.03
CA PHE A 101 -8.87 -6.32 -3.72
C PHE A 101 -8.28 -6.98 -2.46
N ASP A 102 -9.09 -7.18 -1.42
CA ASP A 102 -8.64 -7.81 -0.17
C ASP A 102 -8.24 -9.28 -0.38
N ALA A 103 -8.84 -9.96 -1.36
CA ALA A 103 -8.52 -11.35 -1.72
C ALA A 103 -7.23 -11.48 -2.55
N LEU A 104 -6.70 -10.37 -3.10
CA LEU A 104 -5.44 -10.41 -3.84
C LEU A 104 -4.27 -10.68 -2.90
N PRO A 105 -3.32 -11.55 -3.30
CA PRO A 105 -2.07 -11.72 -2.58
C PRO A 105 -1.24 -10.44 -2.68
N ASP A 106 -0.32 -10.25 -1.73
CA ASP A 106 0.67 -9.18 -1.81
C ASP A 106 2.09 -9.74 -1.89
N ARG A 107 2.58 -9.87 -3.11
CA ARG A 107 3.91 -10.41 -3.42
C ARG A 107 5.04 -9.42 -3.15
N SER A 108 4.75 -8.21 -2.65
CA SER A 108 5.81 -7.32 -2.19
C SER A 108 6.26 -7.64 -0.77
N LEU A 109 5.45 -8.38 0.00
CA LEU A 109 5.81 -8.82 1.34
C LEU A 109 6.84 -9.94 1.30
N ALA A 110 7.70 -10.01 2.31
CA ALA A 110 8.66 -11.08 2.48
C ALA A 110 7.93 -12.39 2.77
N PRO A 111 8.52 -13.54 2.39
CA PRO A 111 8.04 -14.82 2.90
C PRO A 111 8.09 -14.83 4.43
N GLY A 112 6.94 -15.09 5.07
CA GLY A 112 6.85 -15.17 6.53
C GLY A 112 6.65 -13.83 7.24
N SER A 113 6.39 -12.75 6.51
CA SER A 113 6.01 -11.45 7.09
C SER A 113 4.93 -11.59 8.17
N TRP A 114 5.12 -10.83 9.25
CA TRP A 114 4.27 -10.91 10.42
C TRP A 114 3.78 -9.52 10.84
N THR A 115 2.52 -9.44 11.29
CA THR A 115 1.89 -8.20 11.75
C THR A 115 1.77 -8.17 13.26
N GLN A 116 2.26 -7.10 13.89
CA GLN A 116 2.14 -6.87 15.34
C GLN A 116 1.48 -5.54 15.66
N ILE A 117 0.83 -5.50 16.83
CA ILE A 117 0.30 -4.28 17.41
C ILE A 117 1.30 -3.75 18.43
N GLY A 118 1.61 -2.46 18.37
CA GLY A 118 2.57 -1.85 19.28
C GLY A 118 2.58 -0.34 19.22
N SER A 119 3.62 0.25 19.78
CA SER A 119 3.84 1.70 19.76
C SER A 119 5.15 2.02 19.05
N VAL A 120 5.14 3.12 18.31
CA VAL A 120 6.37 3.69 17.74
C VAL A 120 6.98 4.61 18.79
N LEU A 121 8.19 4.28 19.24
CA LEU A 121 8.89 5.02 20.29
C LEU A 121 9.69 6.19 19.71
N SER A 122 10.32 5.99 18.56
CA SER A 122 11.14 6.99 17.89
C SER A 122 11.25 6.71 16.39
N VAL A 123 11.52 7.77 15.62
CA VAL A 123 11.93 7.67 14.21
C VAL A 123 13.16 8.53 14.03
N SER A 124 14.28 7.93 13.62
CA SER A 124 15.56 8.61 13.42
C SER A 124 16.24 8.10 12.16
N ALA A 125 16.57 9.02 11.25
CA ALA A 125 17.20 8.72 9.97
C ALA A 125 16.49 7.60 9.18
N GLY A 126 15.15 7.60 9.18
CA GLY A 126 14.33 6.59 8.51
C GLY A 126 14.23 5.24 9.23
N VAL A 127 14.89 5.06 10.37
CA VAL A 127 14.76 3.88 11.24
C VAL A 127 13.70 4.15 12.29
N LEU A 128 12.75 3.23 12.40
CA LEU A 128 11.66 3.23 13.35
C LEU A 128 11.99 2.31 14.52
N GLU A 129 11.85 2.80 15.75
CA GLU A 129 11.94 1.98 16.96
C GLU A 129 10.51 1.61 17.41
N PHE A 130 10.21 0.32 17.38
CA PHE A 130 8.88 -0.23 17.66
C PHE A 130 8.91 -1.08 18.93
N GLN A 131 7.86 -0.99 19.74
CA GLN A 131 7.64 -1.86 20.89
C GLN A 131 6.26 -2.51 20.80
N GLU A 132 6.23 -3.85 20.76
CA GLU A 132 5.00 -4.64 20.76
C GLU A 132 4.24 -4.50 22.08
N VAL A 133 2.89 -4.52 22.00
CA VAL A 133 2.04 -4.54 23.21
C VAL A 133 2.33 -5.79 24.04
N GLY A 134 2.66 -5.59 25.31
CA GLY A 134 2.94 -6.69 26.23
C GLY A 134 4.35 -7.27 26.10
N SER A 135 5.22 -6.68 25.26
CA SER A 135 6.63 -7.03 25.16
C SER A 135 7.53 -5.92 25.73
N ALA A 136 8.63 -6.33 26.36
CA ALA A 136 9.72 -5.42 26.73
C ALA A 136 10.71 -5.21 25.57
N ASP A 137 10.65 -6.08 24.56
CA ASP A 137 11.59 -6.07 23.44
C ASP A 137 11.29 -4.93 22.47
N ARG A 138 12.35 -4.38 21.90
CA ARG A 138 12.29 -3.31 20.92
C ARG A 138 12.82 -3.79 19.59
N LEU A 139 12.05 -3.55 18.54
CA LEU A 139 12.45 -3.81 17.17
C LEU A 139 12.90 -2.53 16.50
N ARG A 140 14.00 -2.61 15.77
CA ARG A 140 14.45 -1.54 14.88
C ARG A 140 14.02 -1.90 13.47
N LEU A 141 13.11 -1.12 12.92
CA LEU A 141 12.49 -1.37 11.61
C LEU A 141 12.97 -0.31 10.63
N ARG A 142 13.37 -0.70 9.42
CA ARG A 142 13.75 0.25 8.38
C ARG A 142 13.03 -0.04 7.06
N PRO A 143 12.64 0.98 6.29
CA PRO A 143 12.23 0.81 4.90
C PRO A 143 13.29 0.02 4.10
N ASP A 144 12.83 -0.83 3.17
CA ASP A 144 13.75 -1.48 2.22
C ASP A 144 14.49 -0.42 1.37
N GLU A 145 15.77 -0.66 1.10
CA GLU A 145 16.59 0.14 0.19
C GLU A 145 16.06 0.04 -1.26
N ASN A 146 15.43 -1.08 -1.60
CA ASN A 146 14.72 -1.25 -2.85
C ASN A 146 13.33 -0.62 -2.78
N THR A 147 13.22 0.59 -3.33
CA THR A 147 11.96 1.34 -3.36
C THR A 147 10.84 0.62 -4.13
N ALA A 148 11.13 -0.41 -4.94
CA ALA A 148 10.12 -1.35 -5.44
C ALA A 148 9.18 -1.85 -4.32
N TYR A 149 9.74 -2.23 -3.18
CA TYR A 149 9.05 -2.93 -2.09
C TYR A 149 8.66 -2.04 -0.93
N THR A 150 8.69 -0.72 -1.15
CA THR A 150 8.42 0.28 -0.10
C THR A 150 7.13 -0.01 0.65
N TRP A 151 7.28 0.03 1.95
CA TRP A 151 6.25 -0.07 2.94
C TRP A 151 5.16 1.01 2.80
N THR A 152 3.98 0.74 3.33
CA THR A 152 2.89 1.71 3.40
C THR A 152 2.74 2.23 4.82
N ALA A 153 2.77 3.54 5.03
CA ALA A 153 2.29 4.14 6.27
C ALA A 153 0.83 4.54 6.06
N GLY A 154 -0.07 4.45 7.02
CA GLY A 154 -1.42 4.99 6.84
C GLY A 154 -2.22 5.07 8.13
N VAL A 155 -3.47 5.50 8.03
CA VAL A 155 -4.45 5.38 9.13
C VAL A 155 -5.39 4.22 8.79
N ALA A 156 -5.89 3.47 9.78
CA ALA A 156 -6.90 2.44 9.57
C ALA A 156 -8.13 3.04 8.86
N GLY A 157 -8.48 2.52 7.68
CA GLY A 157 -9.53 3.10 6.83
C GLY A 157 -9.16 4.44 6.17
N GLY A 158 -7.89 4.86 6.29
CA GLY A 158 -7.37 6.17 5.95
C GLY A 158 -6.26 6.16 4.88
N ASN A 159 -5.76 7.34 4.54
CA ASN A 159 -4.80 7.52 3.45
C ASN A 159 -3.46 6.85 3.78
N VAL A 160 -2.85 6.24 2.77
CA VAL A 160 -1.42 5.91 2.86
C VAL A 160 -0.66 7.23 2.88
N VAL A 161 0.46 7.32 3.58
CA VAL A 161 1.40 8.45 3.67
C VAL A 161 2.82 7.91 3.84
N THR A 162 3.84 8.76 3.78
CA THR A 162 5.25 8.39 4.10
C THR A 162 5.51 8.47 5.61
N ILE A 163 6.70 8.03 6.07
CA ILE A 163 7.05 8.05 7.51
C ILE A 163 7.18 9.48 8.02
N ASP A 164 7.73 10.33 7.14
CA ASP A 164 7.94 11.75 7.40
C ASP A 164 6.59 12.49 7.40
N GLU A 165 5.65 12.10 6.53
CA GLU A 165 4.28 12.63 6.49
C GLU A 165 3.43 12.16 7.69
N LEU A 166 3.71 10.97 8.25
CA LEU A 166 3.06 10.49 9.48
C LEU A 166 3.32 11.48 10.64
N GLY A 167 4.51 12.09 10.66
CA GLY A 167 4.92 13.09 11.65
C GLY A 167 4.83 12.55 13.10
N PRO A 168 4.83 13.41 14.14
CA PRO A 168 4.78 12.99 15.54
C PRO A 168 3.42 12.39 15.99
N ARG A 169 2.55 11.96 15.06
CA ARG A 169 1.21 11.38 15.35
C ARG A 169 1.26 9.94 15.87
N TRP A 170 2.43 9.49 16.33
CA TRP A 170 2.73 8.14 16.82
C TRP A 170 2.14 7.78 18.18
N ASN A 171 1.47 8.71 18.89
CA ASN A 171 0.93 8.50 20.23
C ASN A 171 -0.28 7.52 20.29
N THR A 172 -0.43 6.64 19.32
CA THR A 172 -1.49 5.64 19.23
C THR A 172 -0.88 4.28 18.95
N LEU A 173 -1.61 3.23 19.30
CA LEU A 173 -1.26 1.88 18.85
C LEU A 173 -1.26 1.80 17.32
N VAL A 174 -0.26 1.12 16.79
CA VAL A 174 -0.04 0.91 15.36
C VAL A 174 -0.03 -0.59 15.06
N ASN A 175 -0.55 -0.97 13.90
CA ASN A 175 -0.32 -2.28 13.29
C ASN A 175 0.90 -2.17 12.38
N VAL A 176 1.92 -2.97 12.63
CA VAL A 176 3.16 -2.98 11.85
C VAL A 176 3.39 -4.36 11.27
N THR A 177 3.58 -4.43 9.95
CA THR A 177 4.01 -5.63 9.24
C THR A 177 5.50 -5.50 8.92
N PHE A 178 6.26 -6.54 9.21
CA PHE A 178 7.70 -6.57 9.00
C PHE A 178 8.19 -7.97 8.57
N ASP A 179 9.35 -7.99 7.91
CA ASP A 179 10.08 -9.22 7.62
C ASP A 179 10.69 -9.78 8.92
N PRO A 180 10.39 -11.03 9.31
CA PRO A 180 10.98 -11.63 10.52
C PRO A 180 12.50 -11.77 10.44
N LEU A 181 13.11 -11.73 9.25
CA LEU A 181 14.54 -11.81 9.08
C LEU A 181 15.22 -10.48 9.45
N THR A 182 16.20 -10.57 10.35
CA THR A 182 17.06 -9.44 10.72
C THR A 182 18.14 -9.25 9.64
N GLN A 183 18.28 -8.02 9.18
CA GLN A 183 19.32 -7.59 8.24
C GLN A 183 20.67 -7.44 8.95
N ALA A 184 21.74 -7.33 8.16
CA ALA A 184 23.11 -7.29 8.69
C ALA A 184 23.39 -6.11 9.65
N ASP A 185 22.63 -5.02 9.54
CA ASP A 185 22.73 -3.85 10.42
C ASP A 185 21.87 -3.96 11.70
N GLY A 186 21.26 -5.11 11.94
CA GLY A 186 20.42 -5.38 13.11
C GLY A 186 18.99 -4.83 12.99
N THR A 187 18.59 -4.36 11.81
CA THR A 187 17.21 -3.90 11.57
C THR A 187 16.37 -4.99 10.90
N HIS A 188 15.05 -4.90 11.04
CA HIS A 188 14.11 -5.67 10.24
C HIS A 188 13.55 -4.79 9.13
N ARG A 189 13.18 -5.40 8.00
CA ARG A 189 12.51 -4.67 6.93
C ARG A 189 11.10 -4.30 7.38
N LEU A 190 10.82 -3.01 7.44
CA LEU A 190 9.46 -2.46 7.56
C LEU A 190 8.72 -2.67 6.24
N GLU A 191 7.49 -3.19 6.30
CA GLU A 191 6.66 -3.48 5.13
C GLU A 191 5.30 -2.80 5.16
N THR A 192 4.72 -2.62 6.35
CA THR A 192 3.48 -1.86 6.52
C THR A 192 3.48 -1.22 7.91
N LEU A 193 2.90 -0.04 8.02
CA LEU A 193 2.58 0.64 9.27
C LEU A 193 1.20 1.29 9.15
N ILE A 194 0.27 0.93 10.01
CA ILE A 194 -1.09 1.48 10.03
C ILE A 194 -1.38 2.01 11.42
N THR A 195 -1.69 3.30 11.54
CA THR A 195 -2.06 3.96 12.80
C THR A 195 -3.57 3.96 13.01
N GLY A 196 -4.02 3.99 14.26
CA GLY A 196 -5.44 4.03 14.61
C GLY A 196 -6.10 2.65 14.71
N TRP A 197 -7.21 2.59 15.46
CA TRP A 197 -8.03 1.39 15.63
C TRP A 197 -9.17 1.40 14.60
N ASN A 198 -9.44 0.26 13.97
CA ASN A 198 -10.73 0.03 13.33
C ASN A 198 -11.81 0.02 14.41
N THR A 199 -12.34 1.18 14.79
CA THR A 199 -13.67 1.23 15.38
C THR A 199 -14.64 0.92 14.24
N ARG A 200 -15.09 -0.33 14.18
CA ARG A 200 -16.29 -0.70 13.41
C ARG A 200 -17.47 0.17 13.84
#